data_AF-A0A7S3HS58-F1
#
_entry.id   AF-A0A7S3HS58-F1
#
_cell.length_a   1.000
_cell.length_b   1.000
_cell.length_c   1.000
_cell.angle_alpha   90.00
_cell.angle_beta   90.00
_cell.angle_gamma   90.00
#
_symmetry.space_group_name_H-M   'P 1'
#
loop_
_entity.id
_entity.type
_entity.pdbx_description
1 polymer ?
#
loop_
_entity_poly.entity_id
_entity_poly.type
_entity_poly.pdbx_seq_one_letter_code
_entity_poly.pdbx_strand_id
1 'polypeptide(L)'
;VFWLLITVVERLLPEDYYTKNMVGTYVDQYVLAHIIKKCLPRINAAFEKHSLQLPLITVQWFMCVFVNTLRPEVALRVWDIFLNEGGKVLFRIAAALFQ
;
A
#
# COMPACT_ATOMS: atom_id res chain seq x y z
N VAL A 1 17.95 6.59 12.37
CA VAL A 1 16.91 5.54 12.26
C VAL A 1 15.62 5.92 12.99
N PHE A 2 15.65 6.22 14.30
CA PHE A 2 14.45 6.57 15.07
C PHE A 2 13.60 7.72 14.47
N TRP A 3 14.21 8.88 14.21
CA TRP A 3 13.49 10.03 13.65
C TRP A 3 12.94 9.81 12.23
N LEU A 4 13.62 8.96 11.45
CA LEU A 4 13.12 8.57 10.15
C LEU A 4 11.84 7.74 10.31
N LEU A 5 11.84 6.78 11.24
CA LEU A 5 10.64 5.98 11.53
C LEU A 5 9.48 6.85 12.02
N ILE A 6 9.74 7.81 12.92
CA ILE A 6 8.72 8.79 13.34
C ILE A 6 8.17 9.56 12.12
N THR A 7 9.05 10.05 11.25
CA THR A 7 8.63 10.78 10.04
C THR A 7 7.76 9.92 9.14
N VAL A 8 8.10 8.63 8.97
CA VAL A 8 7.31 7.70 8.18
C VAL A 8 5.93 7.50 8.78
N VAL A 9 5.87 7.22 10.09
CA VAL A 9 4.63 6.88 10.79
C VAL A 9 3.72 8.09 10.97
N GLU A 10 4.27 9.26 11.30
CA GLU A 10 3.49 10.44 11.69
C GLU A 10 3.30 11.46 10.56
N ARG A 11 4.12 11.42 9.50
CA ARG A 11 4.09 12.46 8.45
C ARG A 11 3.89 11.93 7.02
N LEU A 12 4.42 10.75 6.70
CA LEU A 12 4.33 10.20 5.34
C LEU A 12 3.14 9.27 5.14
N LEU A 13 2.82 8.47 6.15
CA LEU A 13 1.63 7.63 6.17
C LEU A 13 0.43 8.40 6.74
N PRO A 14 -0.80 8.02 6.38
CA PRO A 14 -2.01 8.61 6.97
C PRO A 14 -2.03 8.51 8.49
N GLU A 15 -2.72 9.45 9.14
CA GLU A 15 -3.04 9.35 10.56
C GLU A 15 -3.81 8.05 10.85
N ASP A 16 -3.70 7.57 12.10
CA ASP A 16 -4.36 6.35 12.55
C ASP A 16 -3.99 5.07 11.79
N TYR A 17 -2.82 5.03 11.13
CA TYR A 17 -2.36 3.83 10.41
C TYR A 17 -2.14 2.62 11.31
N TYR A 18 -1.39 2.84 12.40
CA TYR A 18 -0.95 1.82 13.35
C TYR A 18 -1.72 1.87 14.68
N THR A 19 -2.87 2.54 14.72
CA THR A 19 -3.76 2.52 15.90
C THR A 19 -4.61 1.25 15.91
N LYS A 20 -5.29 0.97 17.03
CA LYS A 20 -6.14 -0.24 17.16
C LYS A 20 -7.23 -0.33 16.10
N ASN A 21 -7.72 0.82 15.63
CA ASN A 21 -8.80 0.88 14.65
C ASN A 21 -8.28 0.90 13.20
N MET A 22 -6.98 1.18 13.00
CA MET A 22 -6.30 1.17 11.70
C MET A 22 -7.04 1.95 10.61
N VAL A 23 -7.70 3.05 10.97
CA VAL A 23 -8.59 3.80 10.08
C VAL A 23 -7.82 4.24 8.83
N GLY A 24 -6.61 4.79 8.99
CA GLY A 24 -5.75 5.17 7.88
C GLY A 24 -5.43 4.01 6.92
N THR A 25 -5.21 2.82 7.47
CA THR A 25 -4.98 1.62 6.65
C THR A 25 -6.22 1.28 5.82
N TYR A 26 -7.42 1.26 6.42
CA TYR A 26 -8.64 0.97 5.68
C TYR A 26 -8.92 2.01 4.58
N VAL A 27 -8.66 3.29 4.84
CA VAL A 27 -8.77 4.35 3.84
C VAL A 27 -7.88 4.05 2.63
N ASP A 28 -6.61 3.71 2.84
CA ASP A 28 -5.70 3.32 1.75
C ASP A 28 -6.22 2.10 0.98
N GLN A 29 -6.75 1.09 1.68
CA GLN A 29 -7.32 -0.08 0.99
C GLN A 29 -8.52 0.28 0.11
N TYR A 30 -9.39 1.18 0.56
CA TYR A 30 -10.50 1.69 -0.26
C TYR A 30 -10.01 2.49 -1.47
N VAL A 31 -9.00 3.34 -1.29
CA VAL A 31 -8.38 4.10 -2.39
C VAL A 31 -7.77 3.15 -3.41
N LEU A 32 -7.03 2.13 -2.96
CA LEU A 32 -6.44 1.13 -3.84
C LEU A 32 -7.52 0.35 -4.61
N ALA A 33 -8.58 -0.09 -3.92
CA ALA A 33 -9.70 -0.77 -4.58
C ALA A 33 -10.34 0.08 -5.68
N HIS A 34 -10.49 1.39 -5.45
CA HIS A 34 -10.97 2.32 -6.47
C HIS A 34 -10.01 2.41 -7.66
N ILE A 35 -8.70 2.48 -7.41
CA ILE A 35 -7.67 2.49 -8.46
C ILE A 35 -7.71 1.19 -9.29
N ILE A 36 -7.78 0.02 -8.65
CA ILE A 36 -7.86 -1.28 -9.34
C ILE A 36 -9.12 -1.34 -10.19
N LYS A 37 -10.28 -0.94 -9.64
CA LYS A 37 -11.54 -0.91 -10.39
C LYS A 37 -11.48 -0.02 -11.62
N LYS A 38 -10.86 1.15 -11.52
CA LYS A 38 -10.78 2.13 -12.61
C LYS A 38 -9.70 1.79 -13.65
N CYS A 39 -8.53 1.39 -13.20
CA CYS A 39 -7.34 1.24 -14.04
C CYS A 39 -7.10 -0.21 -14.48
N LEU A 40 -7.55 -1.20 -13.71
CA LEU A 40 -7.33 -2.63 -13.94
C LEU A 40 -8.65 -3.42 -13.87
N PRO A 41 -9.66 -3.10 -14.72
CA PRO A 41 -11.00 -3.69 -14.62
C PRO A 41 -11.00 -5.22 -14.78
N ARG A 42 -10.04 -5.78 -15.54
CA ARG A 42 -9.86 -7.23 -15.68
C ARG A 42 -9.48 -7.90 -14.35
N ILE A 43 -8.60 -7.25 -13.58
CA ILE A 43 -8.20 -7.74 -12.25
C ILE A 43 -9.38 -7.60 -11.29
N ASN A 44 -10.05 -6.45 -11.26
CA ASN A 44 -11.23 -6.24 -10.43
C ASN A 44 -12.30 -7.32 -10.68
N ALA A 45 -12.62 -7.62 -11.94
CA ALA A 45 -13.58 -8.67 -12.30
C ALA A 45 -13.13 -10.07 -11.84
N ALA A 46 -11.81 -10.35 -11.85
CA ALA A 46 -11.28 -11.61 -11.32
C ALA A 46 -11.45 -11.71 -9.79
N PHE A 47 -11.21 -10.62 -9.06
CA PHE A 47 -11.46 -10.58 -7.61
C PHE A 47 -12.94 -10.77 -7.29
N GLU A 48 -13.85 -10.08 -7.99
CA GLU A 48 -15.30 -10.23 -7.82
C GLU A 48 -15.78 -11.65 -8.15
N LYS A 49 -15.28 -12.25 -9.24
CA LYS A 49 -15.63 -13.61 -9.63
C LYS A 49 -15.29 -14.66 -8.57
N HIS A 50 -14.19 -14.46 -7.84
CA HIS A 50 -13.73 -15.40 -6.81
C HIS A 50 -14.10 -14.96 -5.39
N SER A 51 -14.92 -13.92 -5.24
CA SER A 51 -15.27 -13.33 -3.94
C SER A 51 -14.06 -12.97 -3.08
N LEU A 52 -12.95 -12.57 -3.72
CA LEU A 52 -11.71 -12.19 -3.05
C LEU A 52 -11.75 -10.71 -2.68
N GLN A 53 -11.37 -10.40 -1.44
CA GLN A 53 -11.23 -9.04 -0.97
C GLN A 53 -9.78 -8.58 -1.12
N LEU A 54 -9.57 -7.47 -1.83
CA LEU A 54 -8.24 -6.87 -2.04
C LEU A 54 -7.42 -6.66 -0.74
N PRO A 55 -8.01 -6.23 0.39
CA PRO A 55 -7.29 -6.04 1.65
C PRO A 55 -6.62 -7.30 2.19
N LEU A 56 -7.12 -8.50 1.87
CA LEU A 56 -6.55 -9.77 2.34
C LEU A 56 -5.09 -9.95 1.90
N ILE A 57 -4.73 -9.35 0.77
CA ILE A 57 -3.38 -9.43 0.18
C ILE A 57 -2.61 -8.14 0.48
N THR A 58 -3.28 -7.00 0.38
CA THR A 58 -2.61 -5.70 0.23
C THR A 58 -2.47 -4.91 1.52
N VAL A 59 -3.16 -5.26 2.62
CA VAL A 59 -2.97 -4.60 3.93
C VAL A 59 -1.52 -4.72 4.42
N GLN A 60 -0.94 -5.92 4.36
CA GLN A 60 0.45 -6.14 4.79
C GLN A 60 1.44 -5.37 3.92
N TRP A 61 1.15 -5.20 2.63
CA TRP A 61 2.03 -4.48 1.71
C TRP A 61 2.22 -3.03 2.15
N PHE A 62 1.13 -2.35 2.52
CA PHE A 62 1.20 -0.95 2.92
C PHE A 62 1.71 -0.81 4.36
N MET A 63 1.21 -1.62 5.29
CA MET A 63 1.64 -1.62 6.70
C MET A 63 3.14 -1.83 6.88
N CYS A 64 3.78 -2.60 5.99
CA CYS A 64 5.21 -2.86 6.02
C CYS A 64 5.97 -2.15 4.89
N VAL A 65 5.35 -1.23 4.16
CA VAL A 65 5.95 -0.50 3.02
C VAL A 65 6.73 -1.47 2.10
N PHE A 66 6.09 -2.59 1.76
CA PHE A 66 6.57 -3.67 0.88
C PHE A 66 7.83 -4.43 1.32
N VAL A 67 8.40 -4.15 2.51
CA VAL A 67 9.63 -4.82 3.00
C VAL A 67 9.45 -6.34 3.12
N ASN A 68 8.26 -6.79 3.53
CA ASN A 68 7.95 -8.21 3.68
C ASN A 68 7.39 -8.88 2.41
N THR A 69 7.19 -8.11 1.35
CA THR A 69 6.55 -8.57 0.11
C THR A 69 7.56 -8.71 -1.04
N LEU A 70 8.51 -7.78 -1.13
CA LEU A 70 9.47 -7.70 -2.23
C LEU A 70 10.84 -8.19 -1.79
N ARG A 71 11.67 -8.56 -2.77
CA ARG A 71 13.10 -8.81 -2.52
C ARG A 71 13.76 -7.56 -1.95
N PRO A 72 14.76 -7.67 -1.05
CA PRO A 72 15.35 -6.53 -0.36
C PRO A 72 15.83 -5.42 -1.30
N GLU A 73 16.42 -5.76 -2.44
CA GLU A 73 16.94 -4.78 -3.41
C GLU A 73 15.83 -3.95 -4.05
N VAL A 74 14.66 -4.58 -4.28
CA VAL A 74 13.49 -3.89 -4.82
C VAL A 74 12.81 -3.09 -3.73
N ALA A 75 12.68 -3.64 -2.52
CA ALA A 75 12.12 -2.94 -1.37
C ALA A 75 12.90 -1.65 -1.08
N LEU A 76 14.23 -1.67 -1.11
CA LEU A 76 15.05 -0.47 -0.91
C LEU A 76 14.76 0.62 -1.95
N ARG A 77 14.61 0.26 -3.22
CA ARG A 77 14.21 1.23 -4.27
C ARG A 77 12.81 1.80 -4.04
N VAL A 78 11.88 0.97 -3.57
CA VAL A 78 10.54 1.44 -3.17
C VAL A 78 10.65 2.46 -2.05
N TRP A 79 11.49 2.20 -1.05
CA TRP A 79 11.75 3.12 0.05
C TRP A 79 12.40 4.43 -0.40
N ASP A 80 13.36 4.40 -1.32
CA ASP A 80 13.98 5.62 -1.87
C ASP A 80 12.93 6.54 -2.51
N ILE A 81 12.05 5.97 -3.34
CA ILE A 81 11.01 6.73 -4.04
C ILE A 81 9.93 7.19 -3.05
N PHE A 82 9.54 6.34 -2.10
CA PHE A 82 8.57 6.66 -1.06
C PHE A 82 9.03 7.84 -0.18
N LEU A 83 10.28 7.85 0.25
CA LEU A 83 10.83 8.94 1.06
C LEU A 83 10.94 10.27 0.28
N ASN A 84 11.08 10.20 -1.05
CA ASN A 84 11.18 11.38 -1.90
C ASN A 84 9.80 11.93 -2.36
N GLU A 85 8.87 11.06 -2.76
CA GLU A 85 7.58 11.44 -3.36
C GLU A 85 6.37 11.29 -2.42
N GLY A 86 6.53 10.58 -1.29
CA GLY A 86 5.48 10.31 -0.30
C GLY A 86 4.60 9.10 -0.60
N GLY A 87 3.56 8.92 0.22
CA GLY A 87 2.70 7.72 0.25
C GLY A 87 1.97 7.38 -1.06
N LYS A 88 1.75 8.36 -1.95
CA LYS A 88 1.10 8.13 -3.26
C LYS A 88 1.80 7.06 -4.11
N VAL A 89 3.11 6.88 -3.93
CA VAL A 89 3.92 5.92 -4.67
C VAL A 89 3.57 4.48 -4.32
N LEU A 90 3.14 4.23 -3.08
CA LEU A 90 2.74 2.89 -2.62
C LEU A 90 1.56 2.35 -3.44
N PHE A 91 0.61 3.21 -3.81
CA PHE A 91 -0.51 2.84 -4.69
C PHE A 91 -0.05 2.52 -6.11
N ARG A 92 0.91 3.27 -6.65
CA ARG A 92 1.46 3.02 -7.99
C ARG A 92 2.17 1.68 -8.04
N ILE A 93 2.96 1.37 -7.00
CA ILE A 93 3.66 0.08 -6.88
C ILE A 93 2.66 -1.06 -6.71
N ALA A 94 1.66 -0.90 -5.81
CA ALA A 94 0.61 -1.90 -5.63
C ALA A 94 -0.11 -2.20 -6.95
N ALA A 95 -0.51 -1.17 -7.70
CA ALA A 95 -1.16 -1.34 -9.00
C ALA A 95 -0.22 -2.03 -10.01
N ALA A 96 1.06 -1.65 -10.05
CA ALA A 96 2.05 -2.26 -10.94
C ALA A 96 2.31 -3.74 -10.62
N LEU A 97 2.16 -4.18 -9.36
CA LEU A 97 2.27 -5.60 -8.98
C LEU A 97 1.06 -6.44 -9.45
N PHE A 98 -0.08 -5.80 -9.75
CA PHE A 98 -1.26 -6.46 -10.30
C PHE A 98 -1.34 -6.41 -11.83
N GLN A 99 -0.46 -5.64 -12.49
CA GLN A 99 -0.35 -5.58 -13.95
C GLN A 99 0.38 -6.82 -14.49
#